data_AF-D1ALL5-F1
#
_entry.id   AF-D1ALL5-F1
#
_cell.length_a   1.000
_cell.length_b   1.000
_cell.length_c   1.000
_cell.angle_alpha   90.00
_cell.angle_beta   90.00
_cell.angle_gamma   90.00
#
_symmetry.space_group_name_H-M   'P 1'
#
loop_
_entity.id
_entity.type
_entity.pdbx_description
1 polymer ?
#
loop_
_entity_poly.entity_id
_entity_poly.type
_entity_poly.pdbx_seq_one_letter_code
_entity_poly.pdbx_strand_id
1 'polypeptide(L)'
;MELMAKMYIVGKINEWIRKRILEEEIVSKGKAGADKLQNILDEHVWDNIEKFIKSAKSKDNKFIPNFIEDFSEDIFGGVFTEIKGILNLRELLESIFSDEKKAIGI
;
A
#
# COMPACT_ATOMS: atom_id res chain seq x y z
N MET A 1 -18.82 9.66 -0.26
CA MET A 1 -17.42 10.11 -0.03
C MET A 1 -16.60 9.01 0.62
N GLU A 2 -17.09 8.39 1.70
CA GLU A 2 -16.38 7.31 2.41
C GLU A 2 -15.97 6.11 1.53
N LEU A 3 -16.86 5.62 0.65
CA LEU A 3 -16.52 4.53 -0.29
C LEU A 3 -15.36 4.91 -1.24
N MET A 4 -15.39 6.13 -1.79
CA MET A 4 -14.34 6.60 -2.68
C MET A 4 -13.00 6.74 -1.94
N ALA A 5 -13.03 7.15 -0.68
CA ALA A 5 -11.86 7.18 0.17
C ALA A 5 -11.32 5.79 0.49
N LYS A 6 -12.19 4.82 0.78
CA LYS A 6 -11.82 3.41 0.97
C LYS A 6 -11.12 2.88 -0.27
N MET A 7 -11.72 3.08 -1.45
CA MET A 7 -11.13 2.66 -2.73
C MET A 7 -9.77 3.32 -2.97
N TYR A 8 -9.65 4.62 -2.70
CA TYR A 8 -8.40 5.34 -2.86
C TYR A 8 -7.30 4.82 -1.91
N ILE A 9 -7.60 4.69 -0.62
CA ILE A 9 -6.64 4.23 0.40
C ILE A 9 -6.20 2.79 0.09
N VAL A 10 -7.13 1.88 -0.23
CA VAL A 10 -6.80 0.50 -0.63
C VAL A 10 -5.93 0.48 -1.90
N GLY A 11 -6.26 1.33 -2.88
CA GLY A 11 -5.45 1.47 -4.09
C GLY A 11 -4.01 1.91 -3.79
N LYS A 12 -3.84 2.86 -2.87
CA LYS A 12 -2.50 3.34 -2.47
C LYS A 12 -1.74 2.35 -1.59
N ILE A 13 -2.42 1.57 -0.75
CA ILE A 13 -1.79 0.46 -0.01
C ILE A 13 -1.21 -0.57 -1.00
N ASN A 14 -1.99 -0.96 -2.01
CA ASN A 14 -1.54 -1.84 -3.08
C ASN A 14 -0.31 -1.28 -3.83
N GLU A 15 -0.34 0.01 -4.18
CA GLU A 15 0.78 0.68 -4.84
C GLU A 15 2.03 0.65 -3.97
N TRP A 16 1.90 0.95 -2.67
CA TRP A 16 3.00 0.94 -1.72
C TRP A 16 3.62 -0.45 -1.58
N ILE A 17 2.79 -1.49 -1.40
CA ILE A 17 3.29 -2.86 -1.24
C ILE A 17 4.07 -3.30 -2.48
N ARG A 18 3.55 -3.07 -3.68
CA ARG A 18 4.25 -3.40 -4.93
C ARG A 18 5.59 -2.67 -5.06
N LYS A 19 5.64 -1.39 -4.70
CA LYS A 19 6.91 -0.63 -4.66
C LYS A 19 7.90 -1.25 -3.68
N ARG A 20 7.45 -1.61 -2.48
CA ARG A 20 8.31 -2.24 -1.45
C ARG A 20 8.81 -3.61 -1.86
N ILE A 21 7.99 -4.42 -2.53
CA ILE A 21 8.44 -5.70 -3.12
C ILE A 21 9.60 -5.45 -4.07
N LEU A 22 9.44 -4.56 -5.05
CA LEU A 22 10.48 -4.26 -6.05
C LEU A 22 11.76 -3.70 -5.41
N GLU A 23 11.62 -2.77 -4.45
CA GLU A 23 12.76 -2.23 -3.70
C GLU A 23 13.51 -3.34 -2.95
N GLU A 24 12.77 -4.20 -2.24
CA GLU A 24 13.36 -5.31 -1.51
C GLU A 24 14.02 -6.29 -2.49
N GLU A 25 13.43 -6.59 -3.65
CA GLU A 25 14.04 -7.45 -4.67
C GLU A 25 15.37 -6.90 -5.19
N ILE A 26 15.48 -5.59 -5.37
CA ILE A 26 16.72 -4.93 -5.81
C ILE A 26 17.80 -4.98 -4.71
N VAL A 27 17.41 -4.74 -3.45
CA VAL A 27 18.33 -4.63 -2.31
C VAL A 27 18.76 -6.01 -1.78
N SER A 28 17.86 -6.98 -1.77
CA SER A 28 18.00 -8.24 -1.05
C SER A 28 18.73 -9.36 -1.81
N LYS A 29 19.64 -9.04 -2.74
CA LYS A 29 20.36 -10.02 -3.59
C LYS A 29 20.78 -11.28 -2.80
N GLY A 30 20.06 -12.39 -3.00
CA GLY A 30 20.34 -13.69 -2.37
C GLY A 30 19.64 -13.99 -1.02
N LYS A 31 18.80 -13.11 -0.46
CA LYS A 31 18.02 -13.40 0.76
C LYS A 31 16.86 -14.36 0.47
N ALA A 32 16.49 -15.16 1.48
CA ALA A 32 15.34 -16.07 1.42
C ALA A 32 14.02 -15.28 1.37
N GLY A 33 12.98 -15.89 0.79
CA GLY A 33 11.66 -15.23 0.65
C GLY A 33 11.04 -14.80 1.99
N ALA A 34 11.25 -15.57 3.06
CA ALA A 34 10.76 -15.22 4.40
C ALA A 34 11.40 -13.93 4.94
N ASP A 35 12.71 -13.74 4.73
CA ASP A 35 13.41 -12.54 5.17
C ASP A 35 12.92 -11.30 4.41
N LYS A 36 12.58 -11.45 3.12
CA LYS A 36 12.01 -10.36 2.31
C LYS A 36 10.61 -9.98 2.81
N LEU A 37 9.76 -10.97 3.09
CA LEU A 37 8.43 -10.73 3.67
C LEU A 37 8.52 -9.96 4.99
N GLN A 38 9.47 -10.33 5.85
CA GLN A 38 9.66 -9.68 7.15
C GLN A 38 10.16 -8.24 7.02
N ASN A 39 10.99 -7.94 6.01
CA ASN A 39 11.44 -6.56 5.73
C ASN A 39 10.35 -5.68 5.09
N ILE A 40 9.41 -6.27 4.35
CA ILE A 40 8.27 -5.55 3.75
C ILE A 40 7.21 -5.26 4.83
N LEU A 41 6.95 -6.23 5.70
CA LEU A 41 5.95 -6.16 6.78
C LEU A 41 6.61 -5.88 8.13
N ASP A 42 7.46 -4.86 8.17
CA ASP A 42 8.10 -4.40 9.40
C ASP A 42 7.07 -3.87 10.43
N GLU A 43 7.50 -3.68 11.68
CA GLU A 43 6.62 -3.22 12.77
C GLU A 43 6.00 -1.83 12.53
N HIS A 44 6.60 -1.03 11.65
CA HIS A 44 6.16 0.32 11.26
C HIS A 44 5.44 0.34 9.91
N VAL A 45 5.08 -0.82 9.34
CA VAL A 45 4.49 -0.95 8.01
C VAL A 45 3.30 0.00 7.80
N TRP A 46 2.41 0.10 8.79
CA TRP A 46 1.24 0.96 8.72
C TRP A 46 1.58 2.45 8.77
N ASP A 47 2.56 2.84 9.58
CA ASP A 47 3.01 4.23 9.68
C ASP A 47 3.70 4.65 8.36
N ASN A 48 4.43 3.73 7.74
CA ASN A 48 5.10 3.94 6.46
C ASN A 48 4.10 4.07 5.30
N ILE A 49 3.07 3.22 5.29
CA ILE A 49 1.93 3.32 4.37
C ILE A 49 1.22 4.67 4.54
N GLU A 50 0.92 5.08 5.78
CA GLU A 50 0.22 6.33 6.05
C GLU A 50 1.02 7.54 5.54
N LYS A 51 2.33 7.58 5.84
CA LYS A 51 3.25 8.60 5.33
C LYS A 51 3.29 8.62 3.81
N PHE A 52 3.31 7.44 3.17
CA PHE A 52 3.27 7.34 1.72
C PHE A 52 2.00 7.96 1.14
N ILE A 53 0.82 7.61 1.66
CA ILE A 53 -0.46 8.13 1.17
C ILE A 53 -0.53 9.66 1.38
N LYS A 54 -0.14 10.15 2.55
CA LYS A 54 -0.07 11.60 2.85
C LYS A 54 0.91 12.33 1.94
N SER A 55 2.04 11.71 1.59
CA SER A 55 3.02 12.30 0.66
C SER A 55 2.56 12.25 -0.81
N ALA A 56 1.75 11.26 -1.19
CA ALA A 56 1.12 11.20 -2.50
C ALA A 56 0.04 12.28 -2.65
N LYS A 57 -0.57 12.74 -1.55
CA LYS A 57 -1.44 13.93 -1.54
C LYS A 57 -0.67 15.23 -1.81
N SER A 58 0.60 15.32 -1.41
CA SER A 58 1.41 16.55 -1.56
C SER A 58 2.20 16.64 -2.87
N LYS A 59 2.33 15.54 -3.62
CA LYS A 59 3.05 15.47 -4.90
C LYS A 59 2.15 14.86 -5.99
N ASP A 60 1.63 15.72 -6.87
CA ASP A 60 0.90 15.41 -8.11
C ASP A 60 -0.54 14.88 -7.94
N ASN A 61 -1.56 15.29 -8.70
CA ASN A 61 -1.54 15.49 -10.14
C ASN A 61 -2.76 16.33 -10.61
N LYS A 62 -2.58 17.20 -11.63
CA LYS A 62 -3.64 17.93 -12.37
C LYS A 62 -4.83 17.06 -12.85
N PHE A 63 -4.67 15.74 -12.81
CA PHE A 63 -5.61 14.73 -13.29
C PHE A 63 -6.33 13.96 -12.19
N ILE A 64 -5.97 14.14 -10.90
CA ILE A 64 -6.76 13.59 -9.81
C ILE A 64 -7.87 14.62 -9.54
N PRO A 65 -9.16 14.26 -9.70
CA PRO A 65 -10.25 15.15 -9.37
C PRO A 65 -10.08 15.69 -7.95
N ASN A 66 -10.55 16.92 -7.72
CA ASN A 66 -10.59 17.68 -6.44
C ASN A 66 -10.95 16.87 -5.18
N PHE A 67 -11.43 15.64 -5.31
CA PHE A 67 -11.77 14.71 -4.24
C PHE A 67 -10.66 14.49 -3.19
N ILE A 68 -9.37 14.45 -3.56
CA ILE A 68 -8.27 14.27 -2.57
C ILE A 68 -7.97 15.56 -1.81
N GLU A 69 -8.15 16.71 -2.45
CA GLU A 69 -8.11 18.02 -1.77
C GLU A 69 -9.30 18.16 -0.80
N ASP A 70 -10.50 17.71 -1.20
CA ASP A 70 -11.74 17.77 -0.44
C ASP A 70 -11.88 16.71 0.67
N PHE A 71 -10.96 15.73 0.72
CA PHE A 71 -10.98 14.71 1.75
C PHE A 71 -10.27 15.21 3.01
N SER A 72 -11.05 15.51 4.06
CA SER A 72 -10.54 16.03 5.34
C SER A 72 -9.64 15.00 6.06
N GLU A 73 -8.75 15.50 6.92
CA GLU A 73 -7.89 14.65 7.75
C GLU A 73 -8.70 13.70 8.64
N ASP A 74 -9.86 14.13 9.11
CA ASP A 74 -10.76 13.33 9.94
C ASP A 74 -11.32 12.12 9.19
N ILE A 75 -11.81 12.32 7.96
CA ILE A 75 -12.34 11.20 7.18
C ILE A 75 -11.19 10.26 6.79
N PHE A 76 -9.99 10.79 6.51
CA PHE A 76 -8.81 9.98 6.28
C PHE A 76 -8.45 9.12 7.48
N GLY A 77 -8.32 9.73 8.66
CA GLY A 77 -7.99 9.02 9.89
C GLY A 77 -8.99 7.92 10.21
N GLY A 78 -10.29 8.21 10.06
CA GLY A 78 -11.36 7.22 10.28
C GLY A 78 -11.26 6.03 9.32
N VAL A 79 -11.22 6.30 8.01
CA VAL A 79 -11.18 5.25 6.99
C VAL A 79 -9.87 4.44 7.05
N PHE A 80 -8.73 5.10 7.29
CA PHE A 80 -7.44 4.44 7.41
C PHE A 80 -7.40 3.50 8.62
N THR A 81 -7.94 3.95 9.76
CA THR A 81 -8.05 3.11 10.97
C THR A 81 -8.97 1.92 10.74
N GLU A 82 -10.10 2.10 10.06
CA GLU A 82 -10.99 1.01 9.69
C GLU A 82 -10.28 -0.02 8.80
N ILE A 83 -9.61 0.43 7.73
CA ILE A 83 -8.86 -0.44 6.82
C ILE A 83 -7.76 -1.20 7.57
N LYS A 84 -7.04 -0.54 8.47
CA LYS A 84 -6.01 -1.18 9.32
C LYS A 84 -6.58 -2.30 10.20
N GLY A 85 -7.84 -2.18 10.63
CA GLY A 85 -8.52 -3.20 11.43
C GLY A 85 -9.01 -4.41 10.64
N ILE A 86 -9.21 -4.28 9.32
CA ILE A 86 -9.80 -5.34 8.48
C ILE A 86 -8.81 -5.97 7.49
N LEU A 87 -7.78 -5.24 7.07
CA LEU A 87 -6.90 -5.66 5.98
C LEU A 87 -5.72 -6.48 6.51
N ASN A 88 -5.62 -7.73 6.08
CA ASN A 88 -4.46 -8.57 6.32
C ASN A 88 -3.38 -8.30 5.26
N LEU A 89 -2.34 -7.54 5.62
CA LEU A 89 -1.25 -7.19 4.69
C LEU A 89 -0.44 -8.41 4.22
N ARG A 90 -0.39 -9.49 5.01
CA ARG A 90 0.30 -10.73 4.61
C ARG A 90 -0.46 -11.42 3.48
N GLU A 91 -1.76 -11.60 3.63
CA GLU A 91 -2.61 -12.19 2.59
C GLU A 91 -2.58 -11.34 1.31
N LEU A 92 -2.59 -10.01 1.46
CA LEU A 92 -2.48 -9.10 0.32
C LEU A 92 -1.14 -9.28 -0.43
N LEU A 93 -0.04 -9.36 0.31
CA LEU A 93 1.29 -9.56 -0.24
C LEU A 93 1.41 -10.92 -0.95
N GLU A 94 0.90 -11.99 -0.33
CA GLU A 94 0.84 -13.33 -0.93
C GLU A 94 -0.02 -13.36 -2.20
N SER A 95 -1.16 -12.65 -2.22
CA SER A 95 -1.99 -12.48 -3.41
C SER A 95 -1.22 -11.79 -4.54
N ILE A 96 -0.51 -10.70 -4.24
CA ILE A 96 0.29 -9.97 -5.23
C ILE A 96 1.35 -10.90 -5.84
N PHE A 97 2.07 -11.68 -5.03
CA PHE A 97 3.04 -12.65 -5.52
C PHE A 97 2.40 -13.76 -6.36
N SER A 98 1.21 -14.24 -5.98
CA SER A 98 0.48 -15.25 -6.77
C SER A 98 0.11 -14.69 -8.14
N ASP A 99 -0.36 -13.46 -8.21
CA ASP A 99 -0.75 -12.80 -9.46
C ASP A 99 0.47 -12.53 -10.34
N GLU A 100 1.61 -12.15 -9.76
CA GLU A 100 2.86 -11.97 -10.50
C GLU A 100 3.37 -13.28 -11.10
N LYS A 101 3.31 -14.40 -10.35
CA LYS A 101 3.65 -15.74 -10.87
C LYS A 101 2.77 -16.16 -12.05
N LYS A 102 1.45 -15.97 -11.93
CA LYS A 102 0.50 -16.22 -13.02
C LYS A 102 0.82 -15.39 -14.25
N ALA A 103 1.16 -14.11 -14.08
CA ALA A 103 1.48 -13.21 -15.19
C ALA A 103 2.72 -13.65 -15.98
N ILE A 104 3.68 -14.33 -15.33
CA ILE A 104 4.89 -14.88 -15.97
C ILE A 104 4.75 -16.35 -16.38
N GLY A 105 3.57 -16.96 -16.19
CA GLY A 105 3.26 -18.32 -16.64
C GLY A 105 3.88 -19.45 -15.79
N ILE A 106 4.13 -19.20 -14.50
CA ILE A 106 4.71 -20.16 -13.55
C ILE A 106 3.72 -20.45 -12.42
#